data_AF-A0A3M2W5T0-F1
#
_entry.id   AF-A0A3M2W5T0-F1
#
_cell.length_a   1.000
_cell.length_b   1.000
_cell.length_c   1.000
_cell.angle_alpha   90.00
_cell.angle_beta   90.00
_cell.angle_gamma   90.00
#
_symmetry.space_group_name_H-M   'P 1'
#
loop_
_entity.id
_entity.type
_entity.pdbx_description
1 polymer ?
#
loop_
_entity_poly.entity_id
_entity_poly.type
_entity_poly.pdbx_seq_one_letter_code
_entity_poly.pdbx_strand_id
1 'polypeptide(L)'
;MTFQPREQPFGAGSDPSNIVDSCYPIGSIQVPAGLEPIVLHRDAVSGGGYAMIGTVISADLDLIGQMQPNQKARFVAVTLEDALAARKSYKKKLACLSKLFPS
;
A
#
# COMPACT_ATOMS: atom_id res chain seq x y z
N MET A 1 10.00 15.63 -20.74
CA MET A 1 9.07 15.89 -19.62
C MET A 1 9.56 17.13 -18.91
N THR A 2 8.74 18.18 -18.81
CA THR A 2 9.13 19.46 -18.20
C THR A 2 8.66 19.46 -16.75
N PHE A 3 9.54 19.81 -15.81
CA PHE A 3 9.16 19.99 -14.41
C PHE A 3 8.08 21.06 -14.31
N GLN A 4 6.94 20.73 -13.68
CA GLN A 4 5.89 21.71 -13.37
C GLN A 4 6.03 22.11 -11.91
N PRO A 5 6.30 23.40 -11.60
CA PRO A 5 6.36 23.86 -10.23
C PRO A 5 4.98 23.71 -9.58
N ARG A 6 4.97 23.16 -8.37
CA ARG A 6 3.77 23.02 -7.52
C ARG A 6 3.76 24.15 -6.51
N GLU A 7 2.60 24.80 -6.36
CA GLU A 7 2.35 25.68 -5.22
C GLU A 7 2.07 24.84 -3.97
N GLN A 8 2.75 25.13 -2.87
CA GLN A 8 2.60 24.40 -1.61
C GLN A 8 1.21 24.69 -1.00
N PRO A 9 0.36 23.67 -0.80
CA PRO A 9 -0.92 23.88 -0.14
C PRO A 9 -0.73 24.21 1.34
N PHE A 10 -1.64 25.02 1.88
CA PHE A 10 -1.65 25.39 3.30
C PHE A 10 -1.69 24.13 4.18
N GLY A 11 -0.76 24.03 5.13
CA GLY A 11 -0.69 22.89 6.06
C GLY A 11 0.13 21.69 5.58
N ALA A 12 0.65 21.69 4.34
CA ALA A 12 1.63 20.70 3.89
C ALA A 12 3.07 21.20 4.11
N GLY A 13 4.05 20.29 4.16
CA GLY A 13 5.46 20.65 4.07
C GLY A 13 5.89 21.05 2.65
N SER A 14 7.12 21.56 2.51
CA SER A 14 7.66 22.05 1.23
C SER A 14 8.16 20.94 0.30
N ASP A 15 8.35 19.72 0.80
CA ASP A 15 8.77 18.60 -0.04
C ASP A 15 7.67 18.22 -1.05
N PRO A 16 8.00 17.89 -2.31
CA PRO A 16 6.99 17.53 -3.32
C PRO A 16 6.13 16.32 -2.97
N SER A 17 6.63 15.41 -2.14
CA SER A 17 5.86 14.26 -1.64
C SER A 17 4.88 14.65 -0.53
N ASN A 18 4.94 15.89 -0.01
CA ASN A 18 4.07 16.31 1.07
C ASN A 18 2.70 16.79 0.57
N ILE A 19 1.67 16.35 1.28
CA ILE A 19 0.28 16.74 1.13
C ILE A 19 -0.25 17.27 2.47
N VAL A 20 -1.44 17.86 2.46
CA VAL A 20 -2.19 18.06 3.70
C VAL A 20 -2.55 16.68 4.25
N ASP A 21 -2.45 16.53 5.56
CA ASP A 21 -2.66 15.25 6.23
C ASP A 21 -3.94 14.54 5.76
N SER A 22 -3.79 13.25 5.45
CA SER A 22 -4.88 12.39 4.99
C SER A 22 -4.85 11.05 5.71
N CYS A 23 -5.99 10.34 5.69
CA CYS A 23 -6.06 8.98 6.20
C CYS A 23 -5.32 8.03 5.25
N TYR A 24 -4.59 7.09 5.83
CA TYR A 24 -3.87 6.07 5.09
C TYR A 24 -4.61 4.73 5.14
N PRO A 25 -4.97 4.13 3.99
CA PRO A 25 -5.42 2.75 3.98
C PRO A 25 -4.25 1.82 4.30
N ILE A 26 -4.56 0.67 4.92
CA ILE A 26 -3.60 -0.42 5.08
C ILE A 26 -3.15 -0.87 3.69
N GLY A 27 -1.84 -1.01 3.51
CA GLY A 27 -1.19 -1.31 2.25
C GLY A 27 -0.84 -0.09 1.41
N SER A 28 -1.13 1.13 1.87
CA SER A 28 -0.76 2.36 1.15
C SER A 28 0.75 2.41 0.88
N ILE A 29 1.09 2.88 -0.32
CA ILE A 29 2.47 2.98 -0.79
C ILE A 29 2.83 4.46 -0.82
N GLN A 30 3.79 4.86 0.00
CA GLN A 30 4.32 6.22 0.09
C GLN A 30 5.73 6.27 -0.47
N VAL A 31 6.12 7.43 -1.01
CA VAL A 31 7.50 7.65 -1.47
C VAL A 31 7.99 9.00 -0.96
N PRO A 32 8.31 9.11 0.35
CA PRO A 32 8.85 10.35 0.92
C PRO A 32 10.11 10.80 0.16
N ALA A 33 10.17 12.08 -0.19
CA ALA A 33 11.24 12.70 -0.98
C ALA A 33 11.54 11.99 -2.33
N GLY A 34 10.66 11.11 -2.81
CA GLY A 34 10.86 10.36 -4.05
C GLY A 34 11.97 9.28 -3.99
N LEU A 35 12.42 8.89 -2.80
CA LEU A 35 13.58 8.01 -2.64
C LEU A 35 13.21 6.52 -2.66
N GLU A 36 12.49 6.07 -1.64
CA GLU A 36 12.18 4.66 -1.44
C GLU A 36 10.69 4.45 -1.17
N PRO A 37 10.06 3.43 -1.78
CA PRO A 37 8.67 3.11 -1.51
C PRO A 37 8.52 2.43 -0.15
N ILE A 38 7.58 2.93 0.66
CA ILE A 38 7.22 2.39 1.96
C ILE A 38 5.79 1.88 1.89
N VAL A 39 5.57 0.60 2.21
CA VAL A 39 4.23 0.02 2.33
C VAL A 39 3.79 0.06 3.78
N LEU A 40 2.69 0.76 4.08
CA LEU A 40 2.14 0.82 5.43
C LEU A 40 1.36 -0.46 5.77
N HIS A 41 1.78 -1.18 6.80
CA HIS A 41 1.14 -2.43 7.24
C HIS A 41 0.21 -2.21 8.45
N ARG A 42 -0.22 -3.28 9.12
CA ARG A 42 -1.27 -3.26 10.15
C ARG A 42 -0.95 -2.41 11.38
N ASP A 43 0.33 -2.24 11.70
CA ASP A 43 0.80 -1.44 12.86
C ASP A 43 1.31 -0.05 12.44
N ALA A 44 1.07 0.35 11.19
CA ALA A 44 1.46 1.67 10.71
C ALA A 44 0.55 2.78 11.26
N VAL A 45 1.00 4.03 11.09
CA VAL A 45 0.19 5.21 11.40
C VAL A 45 -1.08 5.26 10.55
N SER A 46 -2.18 5.75 11.13
CA SER A 46 -3.49 5.84 10.48
C SER A 46 -3.61 7.00 9.49
N GLY A 47 -2.69 7.95 9.52
CA GLY A 47 -2.68 9.11 8.63
C GLY A 47 -1.40 9.92 8.74
N GLY A 48 -1.25 10.89 7.84
CA GLY A 48 -0.12 11.81 7.79
C GLY A 48 -0.05 12.56 6.45
N GLY A 49 1.04 13.30 6.28
CA GLY A 49 1.21 14.26 5.20
C GLY A 49 2.02 13.80 4.00
N TYR A 50 2.17 12.50 3.74
CA TYR A 50 2.86 11.97 2.56
C TYR A 50 1.87 11.48 1.50
N ALA A 51 2.15 11.84 0.25
CA ALA A 51 1.40 11.38 -0.90
C ALA A 51 1.47 9.85 -1.03
N MET A 52 0.32 9.24 -1.28
CA MET A 52 0.21 7.82 -1.56
C MET A 52 0.11 7.62 -3.08
N ILE A 53 1.00 6.80 -3.63
CA ILE A 53 1.02 6.51 -5.08
C ILE A 53 0.19 5.27 -5.47
N GLY A 54 -0.27 4.52 -4.47
CA GLY A 54 -1.05 3.30 -4.67
C GLY A 54 -1.35 2.59 -3.35
N THR A 55 -1.96 1.41 -3.45
CA THR A 55 -2.29 0.57 -2.29
C THR A 55 -2.16 -0.89 -2.66
N VAL A 56 -1.40 -1.65 -1.88
CA VAL A 56 -1.30 -3.11 -1.99
C VAL A 56 -2.65 -3.72 -1.63
N ILE A 57 -3.17 -4.60 -2.48
CA ILE A 57 -4.45 -5.26 -2.23
C ILE A 57 -4.39 -6.15 -1.00
N SER A 58 -5.51 -6.30 -0.30
CA SER A 58 -5.56 -7.06 0.95
C SER A 58 -5.10 -8.52 0.81
N ALA A 59 -5.28 -9.11 -0.38
CA ALA A 59 -4.90 -10.50 -0.64
C ALA A 59 -3.38 -10.71 -0.71
N ASP A 60 -2.61 -9.63 -0.96
CA ASP A 60 -1.16 -9.68 -1.16
C ASP A 60 -0.38 -9.09 0.03
N LEU A 61 -1.05 -8.54 1.04
CA LEU A 61 -0.42 -8.02 2.25
C LEU A 61 0.40 -9.08 3.01
N ASP A 62 0.01 -10.35 2.91
CA ASP A 62 0.75 -11.47 3.50
C ASP A 62 2.07 -11.70 2.78
N LEU A 63 2.15 -11.45 1.46
CA LEU A 63 3.40 -11.53 0.71
C LEU A 63 4.37 -10.48 1.25
N ILE A 64 3.91 -9.24 1.42
CA ILE A 64 4.71 -8.14 2.01
C ILE A 64 5.14 -8.48 3.44
N GLY A 65 4.23 -9.00 4.27
CA GLY A 65 4.52 -9.33 5.66
C GLY A 65 5.54 -10.47 5.85
N GLN A 66 5.80 -11.27 4.81
CA GLN A 66 6.79 -12.35 4.82
C GLN A 66 8.11 -11.95 4.13
N MET A 67 8.20 -10.76 3.55
CA MET A 67 9.41 -10.31 2.88
C MET A 67 10.57 -10.09 3.85
N GLN A 68 11.75 -10.55 3.45
CA GLN A 68 12.99 -10.31 4.18
C GLN A 68 13.64 -8.98 3.75
N PRO A 69 14.50 -8.37 4.59
CA PRO A 69 15.33 -7.25 4.16
C PRO A 69 16.08 -7.54 2.87
N ASN A 70 16.14 -6.56 1.97
CA ASN A 70 16.77 -6.65 0.64
C ASN A 70 16.12 -7.66 -0.33
N GLN A 71 14.97 -8.24 0.00
CA GLN A 71 14.22 -9.07 -0.94
C GLN A 71 13.63 -8.20 -2.05
N LYS A 72 13.84 -8.63 -3.30
CA LYS A 72 13.31 -7.91 -4.47
C LYS A 72 11.82 -8.19 -4.63
N ALA A 73 11.06 -7.13 -4.90
CA ALA A 73 9.66 -7.20 -5.30
C ALA A 73 9.39 -6.24 -6.46
N ARG A 74 8.27 -6.43 -7.14
CA ARG A 74 7.79 -5.55 -8.21
C ARG A 74 6.30 -5.35 -8.03
N PHE A 75 5.88 -4.09 -7.94
CA PHE A 75 4.46 -3.75 -7.97
C PHE A 75 3.89 -3.99 -9.37
N VAL A 76 2.70 -4.58 -9.43
CA VAL A 76 1.94 -4.80 -10.65
C VAL A 76 0.62 -4.04 -10.50
N ALA A 77 0.32 -3.18 -11.47
CA ALA A 77 -0.96 -2.49 -11.50
C ALA A 77 -2.09 -3.50 -11.75
N VAL A 78 -3.17 -3.37 -11.00
CA VAL A 78 -4.35 -4.24 -11.08
C VAL A 78 -5.61 -3.39 -11.12
N THR A 79 -6.66 -3.95 -11.72
CA THR A 79 -8.00 -3.34 -11.69
C THR A 79 -8.70 -3.62 -10.36
N LEU A 80 -9.82 -2.93 -10.12
CA LEU A 80 -10.67 -3.24 -8.96
C LEU A 80 -11.24 -4.66 -9.06
N GLU A 81 -11.61 -5.09 -10.26
CA GLU A 81 -12.11 -6.42 -10.56
C GLU A 81 -11.08 -7.50 -10.21
N ASP A 82 -9.82 -7.29 -10.62
CA ASP A 82 -8.70 -8.17 -10.27
C ASP A 82 -8.50 -8.26 -8.75
N ALA A 83 -8.52 -7.11 -8.05
CA ALA A 83 -8.37 -7.04 -6.61
C ALA A 83 -9.49 -7.79 -5.87
N LEU A 84 -10.74 -7.63 -6.32
CA LEU A 84 -11.90 -8.33 -5.76
C LEU A 84 -11.85 -9.84 -6.06
N ALA A 85 -11.43 -10.24 -7.26
CA ALA A 85 -11.24 -11.63 -7.62
C ALA A 85 -10.16 -12.30 -6.77
N ALA A 86 -9.02 -11.64 -6.58
CA ALA A 86 -7.93 -12.08 -5.72
C ALA A 86 -8.40 -12.26 -4.26
N ARG A 87 -9.12 -11.26 -3.72
CA ARG A 87 -9.71 -11.34 -2.36
C ARG A 87 -10.68 -12.52 -2.22
N LYS A 88 -11.52 -12.78 -3.23
CA LYS A 88 -12.44 -13.92 -3.24
C LYS A 88 -11.67 -15.25 -3.26
N SER A 89 -10.63 -15.37 -4.08
CA SER A 89 -9.76 -16.55 -4.15
C SER A 89 -9.05 -16.83 -2.83
N TYR A 90 -8.48 -15.79 -2.22
CA TYR A 90 -7.81 -15.86 -0.91
C TYR A 90 -8.77 -16.38 0.18
N LYS A 91 -9.98 -15.80 0.28
CA LYS A 91 -11.01 -16.28 1.23
C LYS A 91 -11.40 -17.75 1.01
N LYS A 92 -11.52 -18.19 -0.24
CA LYS A 92 -11.81 -19.60 -0.56
C LYS A 92 -10.70 -20.53 -0.07
N LYS A 93 -9.42 -20.14 -0.25
CA LYS A 93 -8.27 -20.93 0.22
C LYS A 93 -8.30 -21.07 1.75
N LEU A 94 -8.51 -19.97 2.47
CA LEU A 94 -8.63 -19.99 3.94
C LEU A 94 -9.78 -20.88 4.41
N ALA A 95 -10.95 -20.76 3.78
CA ALA A 95 -12.11 -21.59 4.10
C ALA A 95 -11.91 -23.09 3.76
N CYS A 96 -11.02 -23.41 2.82
CA CYS A 96 -10.63 -24.78 2.54
C CYS A 96 -9.69 -25.31 3.64
N LEU A 97 -8.67 -24.53 4.00
CA LEU A 97 -7.72 -24.86 5.06
C LEU A 97 -8.43 -25.10 6.40
N SER A 98 -9.40 -24.27 6.77
CA SER A 98 -10.15 -24.43 8.02
C SER A 98 -10.92 -25.75 8.10
N LYS A 99 -11.28 -26.37 6.97
CA LYS A 99 -11.95 -27.68 6.94
C LYS A 99 -10.98 -28.84 7.18
N LEU A 100 -9.68 -28.64 6.90
CA LEU A 100 -8.65 -29.64 7.11
C LEU A 100 -8.21 -29.71 8.57
N PHE A 101 -8.44 -28.65 9.35
CA PHE A 101 -8.16 -28.56 10.77
C PHE A 101 -9.44 -28.22 11.55
N PRO A 102 -10.43 -29.12 11.59
CA PRO A 102 -11.62 -28.90 12.41
C PRO A 102 -11.19 -28.85 13.88
N SER A 103 -11.54 -27.75 14.55
CA SER A 103 -11.43 -27.56 16.00
C SER A 103 -12.33 -28.52 16.76
#